data_AF-A0A564Z9T8-F1
#
_entry.id   AF-A0A564Z9T8-F1
#
_cell.length_a   1.000
_cell.length_b   1.000
_cell.length_c   1.000
_cell.angle_alpha   90.00
_cell.angle_beta   90.00
_cell.angle_gamma   90.00
#
_symmetry.space_group_name_H-M   'P 1'
#
loop_
_entity.id
_entity.type
_entity.pdbx_description
1 polymer ?
#
loop_
_entity_poly.entity_id
_entity_poly.type
_entity_poly.pdbx_seq_one_letter_code
_entity_poly.pdbx_strand_id
1 'polypeptide(L)'
;MKEEVVKTTPEWSQFLQKKAEFEKLPIPEDWKGWVAYKFLEYALWAVEDPWSFMTNIFLLVAPLFFVSAICSWKLAKILQKEERGKLRKERRANAIRAAVGAGRHPKVD
;
A
#
# COMPACT_ATOMS: atom_id res chain seq x y z
N MET A 1 -19.42 -45.28 -20.29
CA MET A 1 -18.53 -44.60 -19.32
C MET A 1 -17.80 -43.41 -19.98
N LYS A 2 -18.56 -42.46 -20.55
CA LYS A 2 -18.02 -41.21 -21.13
C LYS A 2 -18.86 -39.97 -20.77
N GLU A 3 -19.88 -40.10 -19.93
CA GLU A 3 -20.84 -39.03 -19.66
C GLU A 3 -20.58 -38.26 -18.35
N GLU A 4 -19.56 -38.63 -17.56
CA GLU A 4 -19.32 -37.99 -16.26
C GLU A 4 -18.26 -36.88 -16.28
N VAL A 5 -17.44 -36.78 -17.34
CA VAL A 5 -16.28 -35.87 -17.36
C VAL A 5 -16.63 -34.44 -17.84
N VAL A 6 -17.83 -34.21 -18.37
CA VAL A 6 -18.24 -32.92 -18.96
C VAL A 6 -18.81 -31.93 -17.92
N LYS A 7 -19.02 -32.34 -16.67
CA LYS A 7 -19.69 -31.51 -15.65
C LYS A 7 -18.80 -30.53 -14.90
N THR A 8 -17.48 -30.50 -15.13
CA THR A 8 -16.55 -29.73 -14.27
C THR A 8 -15.90 -28.50 -14.91
N THR A 9 -16.25 -28.15 -16.16
CA THR A 9 -15.77 -26.91 -16.79
C THR A 9 -16.90 -25.89 -16.82
N PRO A 10 -16.78 -24.72 -16.15
CA PRO A 10 -17.70 -23.63 -16.37
C PRO A 10 -17.54 -23.17 -17.83
N GLU A 11 -18.57 -23.44 -18.63
CA GLU A 11 -18.62 -23.02 -20.04
C GLU A 11 -18.59 -21.50 -20.13
N TRP A 12 -17.57 -20.94 -20.78
CA TRP A 12 -17.38 -19.49 -20.99
C TRP A 12 -18.59 -18.81 -21.66
N SER A 13 -19.38 -19.58 -22.42
CA SER A 13 -20.64 -19.11 -23.00
C SER A 13 -21.69 -18.74 -21.95
N GLN A 14 -21.80 -19.52 -20.87
CA GLN A 14 -22.72 -19.24 -19.77
C GLN A 14 -22.32 -17.98 -19.01
N PHE A 15 -21.02 -17.72 -18.92
CA PHE A 15 -20.49 -16.49 -18.34
C PHE A 15 -20.85 -15.26 -19.17
N LEU A 16 -20.69 -15.33 -20.50
CA LEU A 16 -21.08 -14.24 -21.42
C LEU A 16 -22.60 -13.97 -21.40
N GLN A 17 -23.41 -15.00 -21.22
CA GLN A 17 -24.86 -14.83 -21.04
C GLN A 17 -25.18 -14.14 -19.71
N LYS A 18 -24.55 -14.57 -18.61
CA LYS A 18 -24.72 -13.91 -17.30
C LYS A 18 -24.23 -12.47 -17.29
N LYS A 19 -23.14 -12.16 -18.02
CA LYS A 19 -22.68 -10.79 -18.30
C LYS A 19 -23.81 -9.94 -18.90
N ALA A 20 -24.40 -10.40 -19.99
CA ALA A 20 -25.46 -9.70 -20.71
C ALA A 20 -26.74 -9.56 -19.88
N GLU A 21 -27.01 -10.50 -18.97
CA GLU A 21 -28.08 -10.39 -17.98
C GLU A 21 -27.76 -9.37 -16.88
N PHE A 22 -26.51 -9.34 -16.38
CA PHE A 22 -26.05 -8.36 -15.39
C PHE A 22 -26.12 -6.92 -15.90
N GLU A 23 -25.82 -6.70 -17.18
CA GLU A 23 -25.85 -5.39 -17.82
C GLU A 23 -27.28 -4.83 -17.98
N LYS A 24 -28.30 -5.71 -17.97
CA LYS A 24 -29.71 -5.33 -18.01
C LYS A 24 -30.30 -5.00 -16.63
N LEU A 25 -29.57 -5.24 -15.55
CA LEU A 25 -30.08 -4.96 -14.20
C LEU A 25 -30.08 -3.45 -13.92
N PRO A 26 -31.14 -2.91 -13.30
CA PRO A 26 -31.15 -1.51 -12.87
C PRO A 26 -30.05 -1.30 -11.82
N ILE A 27 -29.29 -0.22 -11.97
CA ILE A 27 -28.23 0.14 -11.02
C ILE A 27 -28.90 0.37 -9.65
N PRO A 28 -28.53 -0.40 -8.61
CA PRO A 28 -29.12 -0.23 -7.29
C PRO A 28 -28.81 1.16 -6.74
N GLU A 29 -29.84 1.84 -6.24
CA GLU A 29 -29.74 3.20 -5.67
C GLU A 29 -29.04 3.21 -4.29
N ASP A 30 -28.94 2.04 -3.65
CA ASP A 30 -28.24 1.83 -2.38
C ASP A 30 -26.71 1.80 -2.54
N TRP A 31 -25.99 2.54 -1.69
CA TRP A 31 -24.51 2.57 -1.71
C TRP A 31 -23.87 1.17 -1.61
N LYS A 32 -24.45 0.30 -0.76
CA LYS A 32 -23.96 -1.06 -0.54
C LYS A 32 -24.17 -1.94 -1.79
N GLY A 33 -25.30 -1.75 -2.48
CA GLY A 33 -25.60 -2.41 -3.75
C GLY A 33 -24.70 -1.90 -4.87
N TRP A 34 -24.45 -0.60 -4.92
CA TRP A 34 -23.55 0.02 -5.89
C TRP A 34 -22.11 -0.48 -5.74
N VAL A 35 -21.60 -0.59 -4.50
CA VAL A 35 -20.27 -1.14 -4.26
C VAL A 35 -20.18 -2.60 -4.69
N ALA A 36 -21.18 -3.42 -4.35
CA ALA A 36 -21.22 -4.81 -4.77
C ALA A 36 -21.27 -4.94 -6.30
N TYR A 37 -22.07 -4.10 -6.97
CA TYR A 37 -22.16 -4.02 -8.42
C TYR A 37 -20.81 -3.66 -9.06
N LYS A 38 -20.14 -2.62 -8.55
CA LYS A 38 -18.81 -2.21 -9.03
C LYS A 38 -17.75 -3.28 -8.79
N PHE A 39 -17.75 -3.94 -7.64
CA PHE A 39 -16.84 -5.06 -7.39
C PHE A 39 -17.07 -6.22 -8.36
N LEU A 40 -18.33 -6.55 -8.65
CA LEU A 40 -18.65 -7.58 -9.64
C LEU A 40 -18.16 -7.17 -11.03
N GLU A 41 -18.39 -5.92 -11.46
CA GLU A 41 -17.92 -5.39 -12.73
C GLU A 41 -16.38 -5.48 -12.85
N TYR A 42 -15.64 -5.10 -11.80
CA TYR A 42 -14.19 -5.21 -11.78
C TYR A 42 -13.69 -6.66 -11.75
N ALA A 43 -14.32 -7.54 -10.96
CA ALA A 43 -13.98 -8.95 -10.91
C ALA A 43 -14.22 -9.63 -12.26
N LEU A 44 -15.31 -9.26 -12.92
CA LEU A 44 -15.70 -9.72 -14.24
C LEU A 44 -14.70 -9.25 -15.32
N TRP A 45 -14.27 -7.99 -15.24
CA TRP A 45 -13.23 -7.45 -16.11
C TRP A 45 -11.87 -8.13 -15.89
N ALA A 46 -11.51 -8.45 -14.64
CA ALA A 46 -10.29 -9.16 -14.31
C ALA A 46 -10.26 -10.60 -14.87
N VAL A 47 -11.43 -11.24 -15.02
CA VAL A 47 -11.56 -12.59 -15.58
C VAL A 47 -11.54 -12.56 -17.11
N GLU A 48 -12.09 -11.52 -17.73
CA GLU A 48 -12.13 -11.37 -19.19
C GLU A 48 -10.76 -11.02 -19.78
N ASP A 49 -10.09 -9.99 -19.23
CA ASP A 49 -8.79 -9.51 -19.70
C ASP A 49 -7.84 -9.25 -18.52
N PRO A 50 -7.21 -10.30 -17.96
CA PRO A 50 -6.35 -10.16 -16.79
C PRO A 50 -5.15 -9.24 -17.04
N TRP A 51 -4.64 -9.19 -18.28
CA TRP A 51 -3.51 -8.35 -18.64
C TRP A 51 -3.84 -6.85 -18.63
N SER A 52 -5.03 -6.49 -19.12
CA SER A 52 -5.52 -5.10 -19.12
C SER A 52 -5.80 -4.63 -17.69
N PHE A 53 -6.41 -5.49 -16.88
CA PHE A 53 -6.64 -5.27 -15.45
C PHE A 53 -5.34 -4.97 -14.70
N MET A 54 -4.34 -5.86 -14.85
CA MET A 54 -3.04 -5.69 -14.20
C MET A 54 -2.36 -4.40 -14.64
N THR A 55 -2.37 -4.08 -15.94
CA THR A 55 -1.72 -2.87 -16.45
C THR A 55 -2.33 -1.62 -15.85
N ASN A 56 -3.65 -1.51 -15.79
CA ASN A 56 -4.32 -0.34 -15.18
C ASN A 56 -4.07 -0.24 -13.68
N ILE A 57 -4.04 -1.37 -12.96
CA ILE A 57 -3.66 -1.37 -11.54
C ILE A 57 -2.23 -0.87 -11.38
N PHE A 58 -1.27 -1.38 -12.16
CA PHE A 58 0.11 -0.92 -12.08
C PHE A 58 0.24 0.55 -12.45
N LEU A 59 -0.52 1.02 -13.43
CA LEU A 59 -0.50 2.43 -13.86
C LEU A 59 -1.04 3.37 -12.79
N LEU A 60 -1.99 2.91 -11.96
CA LEU A 60 -2.48 3.66 -10.79
C LEU A 60 -1.60 3.51 -9.55
N VAL A 61 -1.16 2.28 -9.26
CA VAL A 61 -0.39 1.95 -8.05
C VAL A 61 1.05 2.46 -8.15
N ALA A 62 1.68 2.40 -9.32
CA ALA A 62 3.06 2.86 -9.50
C ALA A 62 3.24 4.34 -9.11
N PRO A 63 2.51 5.32 -9.66
CA PRO A 63 2.67 6.72 -9.28
C PRO A 63 2.31 6.95 -7.81
N LEU A 64 1.29 6.28 -7.29
CA LEU A 64 0.92 6.38 -5.87
C LEU A 64 2.05 5.87 -4.96
N PHE A 65 2.67 4.75 -5.33
CA PHE A 65 3.81 4.17 -4.61
C PHE A 65 5.04 5.08 -4.69
N PHE A 66 5.31 5.68 -5.85
CA PHE A 66 6.40 6.65 -6.00
C PHE A 66 6.20 7.88 -5.11
N VAL A 67 5.00 8.44 -5.05
CA VAL A 67 4.69 9.57 -4.15
C VAL A 67 4.89 9.16 -2.69
N SER A 68 4.40 7.97 -2.31
CA SER A 68 4.62 7.40 -0.97
C SER A 68 6.10 7.25 -0.62
N ALA A 69 6.91 6.76 -1.56
CA ALA A 69 8.35 6.59 -1.38
C ALA A 69 9.06 7.94 -1.22
N ILE A 70 8.69 8.95 -2.03
CA ILE A 70 9.26 10.30 -1.92
C ILE A 70 8.92 10.94 -0.57
N CYS A 71 7.67 10.81 -0.13
CA CYS A 71 7.23 11.29 1.18
C CYS A 71 8.00 10.60 2.32
N SER A 72 8.10 9.28 2.26
CA SER A 72 8.89 8.48 3.20
C SER A 72 10.36 8.91 3.24
N TRP A 73 10.97 9.20 2.09
CA TRP A 73 12.36 9.65 2.03
C TRP A 73 12.57 11.05 2.63
N LYS A 74 11.63 11.99 2.38
CA LYS A 74 11.66 13.31 3.01
C LYS A 74 11.54 13.22 4.53
N LEU A 75 10.63 12.37 5.01
CA LEU A 75 10.42 12.17 6.44
C LEU A 75 11.65 11.55 7.10
N ALA A 76 12.25 10.54 6.47
CA ALA A 76 13.49 9.92 6.93
C ALA A 76 14.65 10.94 7.01
N LYS A 77 14.78 11.85 6.03
CA LYS A 77 15.79 12.91 6.08
C LYS A 77 15.58 13.90 7.22
N ILE A 78 14.33 14.24 7.55
CA ILE A 78 14.01 15.12 8.68
C ILE A 78 14.43 14.42 9.98
N LEU A 79 14.06 13.15 10.15
CA LEU A 79 14.41 12.37 11.34
C LEU A 79 15.94 12.26 11.52
N GLN A 80 16.68 11.97 10.45
CA GLN A 80 18.15 11.93 10.50
C GLN A 80 18.78 13.28 10.88
N LYS A 81 18.19 14.41 10.48
CA LYS A 81 18.68 15.74 10.88
C LYS A 81 18.44 15.99 12.36
N GLU A 82 17.27 15.61 12.87
CA GLU A 82 16.95 15.74 14.29
C GLU A 82 17.87 14.87 15.16
N GLU A 83 18.10 13.60 14.79
CA GLU A 83 19.00 12.71 15.50
C GLU A 83 20.43 13.24 15.57
N ARG A 84 20.97 13.72 14.44
CA ARG A 84 22.31 14.35 14.42
C ARG A 84 22.35 15.61 15.30
N GLY A 85 21.27 16.38 15.33
CA GLY A 85 21.12 17.54 16.21
C GLY A 85 21.15 17.15 17.69
N LYS A 86 20.40 16.11 18.07
CA LYS A 86 20.36 15.57 19.44
C LYS A 86 21.73 15.01 19.85
N LEU A 87 22.35 14.19 19.01
CA LEU A 87 23.69 13.63 19.25
C LEU A 87 24.76 14.72 19.44
N ARG A 88 24.72 15.81 18.64
CA ARG A 88 25.65 16.95 18.83
C ARG A 88 25.42 17.67 20.16
N LYS A 89 24.17 17.83 20.59
CA LYS A 89 23.83 18.45 21.88
C LYS A 89 24.27 17.56 23.04
N GLU A 90 24.03 16.26 22.97
CA GLU A 90 24.46 15.28 23.97
C GLU A 90 26.00 15.21 24.08
N ARG A 91 26.72 15.19 22.96
CA ARG A 91 28.20 15.23 22.97
C ARG A 91 28.74 16.49 23.65
N ARG A 92 28.13 17.66 23.40
CA ARG A 92 28.51 18.91 24.09
C ARG A 92 28.21 18.86 25.59
N ALA A 93 27.03 18.36 25.97
CA ALA A 93 26.67 18.20 27.38
C ALA A 93 27.60 17.22 28.11
N ASN A 94 27.96 16.11 27.48
CA ASN A 94 28.90 15.14 28.04
C ASN A 94 30.33 15.69 28.14
N ALA A 95 30.80 16.45 27.14
CA ALA A 95 32.10 17.11 27.22
C ALA A 95 32.16 18.14 28.36
N ILE A 96 31.10 18.93 28.56
CA ILE A 96 31.00 19.88 29.68
C ILE A 96 30.95 19.12 31.01
N ARG A 97 30.14 18.06 31.13
CA ARG A 97 30.08 17.22 32.34
C ARG A 97 31.43 16.59 32.66
N ALA A 98 32.15 16.08 31.65
CA ALA A 98 33.48 15.51 31.80
C ALA A 98 34.51 16.56 32.24
N ALA A 99 34.48 17.77 31.64
CA ALA A 99 35.36 18.87 32.04
C ALA A 99 35.05 19.37 33.46
N VAL A 100 33.77 19.47 33.84
CA VAL A 100 33.33 19.84 35.18
C VAL A 100 33.65 18.75 36.22
N GLY A 101 33.64 17.47 35.82
CA GLY A 101 34.07 16.35 36.66
C GLY A 101 35.59 16.29 36.83
N ALA A 102 36.35 16.55 35.77
CA ALA A 102 37.81 16.61 35.77
C ALA A 102 38.36 17.83 36.53
N GLY A 103 37.63 18.97 36.52
CA GLY A 103 37.95 20.16 37.30
C GLY A 103 37.58 20.07 38.79
N ARG A 104 37.07 18.94 39.25
CA ARG A 104 36.66 18.69 40.65
C ARG A 104 37.47 17.59 41.34
N HIS A 105 38.71 17.32 40.91
CA HIS A 105 39.66 16.66 41.79
C HIS A 105 40.38 17.75 42.60
N PRO A 106 39.96 18.03 43.86
CA PRO A 106 40.81 18.84 44.72
C PRO A 106 42.13 18.09 44.85
N LYS A 107 43.24 18.71 44.44
CA LYS A 107 44.53 18.31 44.99
C LYS A 107 44.43 18.69 46.47
N VAL A 108 44.15 17.68 47.29
CA VAL A 108 44.24 17.80 48.74
C VAL A 108 45.73 17.81 49.02
N ASP A 109 46.30 19.01 49.12
CA ASP A 109 47.62 19.23 49.70
C ASP A 109 47.58 18.97 51.21
#